data_AF-A0A3B9AH06-F1
#
_entry.id   AF-A0A3B9AH06-F1
#
_cell.length_a   1.000
_cell.length_b   1.000
_cell.length_c   1.000
_cell.angle_alpha   90.00
_cell.angle_beta   90.00
_cell.angle_gamma   90.00
#
_symmetry.space_group_name_H-M   'P 1'
#
loop_
_entity.id
_entity.type
_entity.pdbx_description
1 polymer ?
#
loop_
_entity_poly.entity_id
_entity_poly.type
_entity_poly.pdbx_seq_one_letter_code
_entity_poly.pdbx_strand_id
1 'polypeptide(L)'
;MLKPVAPLSYPFKAADEETVQSLNSDYRAVYPLSLNSPALGASFYGISAFKSEDLKALQVLQDQIVELNLNQMPVKDEDLSSVGLFKHLRKLNLASTGITGAGLTNLKGLKDLQELVLSGTAIHASHLGFLAEMPALKHLYVWNTALQTADLDGLRQRYPGIQFHAGYTGEGVVAKLNAPIIESGSQVFIQQTRVKLKNFINGAELRYTLDGSQPDSVNALLYTGDSITIDRSCELKTRAFLPGWISSETSSRSFYKSGVIPDSIALTFPPNPQYKALGPKSLADQKVGDTDFRTNKWLGYKETPFEAVFYFHQPKALHAVSFSTMIDIGSYIMPATELQVVGGMDARNLQLLKKIRPEQPQKLGMPGYKQGYTLAFSEQKVKCLKLVAKPVSKLPAWHPGKGDLGWVFIDEIFAE
;
A
#
# COMPACT_ATOMS: atom_id res chain seq x y z
N MET A 1 6.12 -12.25 -37.69
CA MET A 1 5.69 -13.58 -38.19
C MET A 1 6.26 -14.63 -37.27
N LEU A 2 5.41 -15.37 -36.56
CA LEU A 2 5.85 -16.53 -35.76
C LEU A 2 6.30 -17.62 -36.73
N LYS A 3 7.52 -18.14 -36.57
CA LYS A 3 7.95 -19.32 -37.35
C LYS A 3 7.01 -20.48 -37.00
N PRO A 4 6.43 -21.19 -37.99
CA PRO A 4 5.65 -22.38 -37.71
C PRO A 4 6.55 -23.38 -36.98
N VAL A 5 6.14 -23.77 -35.77
CA VAL A 5 6.79 -24.82 -35.00
C VAL A 5 6.55 -26.12 -35.77
N ALA A 6 7.62 -26.82 -36.16
CA ALA A 6 7.50 -28.11 -36.81
C ALA A 6 6.66 -29.06 -35.94
N PRO A 7 5.74 -29.86 -36.51
CA PRO A 7 4.96 -30.81 -35.73
C PRO A 7 5.91 -31.74 -34.98
N LEU A 8 5.68 -31.91 -33.67
CA LEU A 8 6.45 -32.80 -32.83
C LEU A 8 6.31 -34.22 -33.38
N SER A 9 7.41 -34.78 -33.88
CA SER A 9 7.50 -36.18 -34.30
C SER A 9 7.95 -37.04 -33.12
N TYR A 10 7.35 -38.22 -33.00
CA TYR A 10 7.64 -39.20 -31.96
C TYR A 10 8.17 -40.49 -32.59
N PRO A 11 9.20 -41.13 -32.00
CA PRO A 11 9.85 -42.31 -32.59
C PRO A 11 9.08 -43.62 -32.38
N PHE A 12 7.83 -43.55 -31.89
CA PHE A 12 7.02 -44.70 -31.51
C PHE A 12 5.63 -44.66 -32.15
N LYS A 13 5.01 -45.84 -32.27
CA LYS A 13 3.64 -45.98 -32.78
C LYS A 13 2.62 -45.62 -31.70
N ALA A 14 1.45 -45.17 -32.13
CA ALA A 14 0.31 -44.95 -31.25
C ALA A 14 -0.09 -46.25 -30.53
N ALA A 15 -0.55 -46.13 -29.30
CA ALA A 15 -1.14 -47.23 -28.56
C ALA A 15 -2.53 -47.58 -29.14
N ASP A 16 -2.97 -48.80 -28.87
CA ASP A 16 -4.33 -49.24 -29.15
C ASP A 16 -5.35 -48.42 -28.33
N GLU A 17 -6.44 -47.99 -28.99
CA GLU A 17 -7.42 -47.09 -28.39
C GLU A 17 -8.19 -47.76 -27.25
N GLU A 18 -8.52 -49.06 -27.40
CA GLU A 18 -9.18 -49.87 -26.37
C GLU A 18 -8.30 -49.97 -25.11
N THR A 19 -6.99 -50.17 -25.30
CA THR A 19 -6.01 -50.19 -24.22
C THR A 19 -5.99 -48.85 -23.47
N VAL A 20 -5.94 -47.73 -24.19
CA VAL A 20 -5.95 -46.38 -23.59
C VAL A 20 -7.27 -46.14 -22.83
N GLN A 21 -8.41 -46.51 -23.42
CA GLN A 21 -9.72 -46.35 -22.78
C GLN A 21 -9.84 -47.22 -21.51
N SER A 22 -9.35 -48.46 -21.53
CA SER A 22 -9.38 -49.37 -20.37
C SER A 22 -8.57 -48.85 -19.17
N LEU A 23 -7.59 -47.98 -19.42
CA LEU A 23 -6.77 -47.35 -18.40
C LEU A 23 -7.39 -46.07 -17.86
N ASN A 24 -8.50 -45.55 -18.40
CA ASN A 24 -9.17 -44.40 -17.83
C ASN A 24 -10.06 -44.82 -16.63
N SER A 25 -10.12 -43.95 -15.62
CA SER A 25 -11.01 -44.08 -14.46
C SER A 25 -11.38 -42.69 -13.93
N ASP A 26 -12.27 -42.63 -12.93
CA ASP A 26 -12.63 -41.37 -12.25
C ASP A 26 -11.41 -40.64 -11.64
N TYR A 27 -10.31 -41.36 -11.41
CA TYR A 27 -9.11 -40.89 -10.73
C TYR A 27 -7.85 -40.91 -11.61
N ARG A 28 -7.96 -41.36 -12.86
CA ARG A 28 -6.83 -41.43 -13.81
C ARG A 28 -7.31 -41.12 -15.22
N ALA A 29 -6.76 -40.06 -15.80
CA ALA A 29 -7.00 -39.70 -17.19
C ALA A 29 -5.76 -40.04 -18.03
N VAL A 30 -5.94 -40.78 -19.12
CA VAL A 30 -4.93 -41.04 -20.16
C VAL A 30 -5.47 -40.52 -21.50
N TYR A 31 -4.76 -39.58 -22.12
CA TYR A 31 -5.27 -38.81 -23.27
C TYR A 31 -4.18 -38.48 -24.29
N PRO A 32 -4.52 -38.35 -25.58
CA PRO A 32 -3.57 -37.90 -26.60
C PRO A 32 -3.20 -36.43 -26.44
N LEU A 33 -1.93 -36.08 -26.65
CA LEU A 33 -1.45 -34.69 -26.50
C LEU A 33 -1.93 -33.74 -27.62
N SER A 34 -2.29 -34.28 -28.78
CA SER A 34 -2.91 -33.54 -29.88
C SER A 34 -3.69 -34.49 -30.79
N LEU A 35 -4.50 -33.94 -31.69
CA LEU A 35 -5.21 -34.72 -32.70
C LEU A 35 -4.21 -35.60 -33.48
N ASN A 36 -4.46 -36.91 -33.54
CA ASN A 36 -3.63 -37.93 -34.19
C ASN A 36 -2.20 -38.10 -33.63
N SER A 37 -1.89 -37.58 -32.44
CA SER A 37 -0.59 -37.78 -31.80
C SER A 37 -0.46 -39.20 -31.23
N PRO A 38 0.63 -39.93 -31.48
CA PRO A 38 0.91 -41.20 -30.80
C PRO A 38 1.31 -40.98 -29.33
N ALA A 39 1.73 -39.77 -28.95
CA ALA A 39 2.11 -39.41 -27.60
C ALA A 39 0.91 -39.11 -26.71
N LEU A 40 0.99 -39.62 -25.50
CA LEU A 40 -0.05 -39.58 -24.48
C LEU A 40 0.40 -38.77 -23.27
N GLY A 41 -0.55 -38.09 -22.64
CA GLY A 41 -0.46 -37.58 -21.28
C GLY A 41 -1.22 -38.48 -20.32
N ALA A 42 -0.73 -38.60 -19.09
CA ALA A 42 -1.43 -39.25 -17.99
C ALA A 42 -1.51 -38.30 -16.78
N SER A 43 -2.69 -38.17 -16.19
CA SER A 43 -2.93 -37.36 -14.98
C SER A 43 -3.69 -38.16 -13.93
N PHE A 44 -3.25 -38.08 -12.69
CA PHE A 44 -3.89 -38.71 -11.53
C PHE A 44 -4.57 -37.68 -10.64
N TYR A 45 -5.70 -38.09 -10.06
CA TYR A 45 -6.54 -37.27 -9.18
C TYR A 45 -7.03 -38.11 -8.00
N GLY A 46 -7.59 -37.45 -6.97
CA GLY A 46 -8.18 -38.15 -5.82
C GLY A 46 -7.12 -38.75 -4.90
N ILE A 47 -6.53 -37.92 -4.04
CA ILE A 47 -5.45 -38.30 -3.10
C ILE A 47 -5.77 -39.57 -2.31
N SER A 48 -7.01 -39.72 -1.83
CA SER A 48 -7.45 -40.88 -1.04
C SER A 48 -7.68 -42.15 -1.86
N ALA A 49 -7.84 -42.03 -3.18
CA ALA A 49 -8.10 -43.16 -4.08
C ALA A 49 -6.84 -43.68 -4.78
N PHE A 50 -5.74 -42.92 -4.74
CA PHE A 50 -4.48 -43.28 -5.39
C PHE A 50 -3.92 -44.61 -4.87
N LYS A 51 -3.52 -45.49 -5.79
CA LYS A 51 -2.79 -46.72 -5.52
C LYS A 51 -1.56 -46.81 -6.43
N SER A 52 -0.44 -47.27 -5.89
CA SER A 52 0.80 -47.52 -6.65
C SER A 52 0.58 -48.47 -7.84
N GLU A 53 -0.35 -49.41 -7.70
CA GLU A 53 -0.74 -50.35 -8.75
C GLU A 53 -1.34 -49.65 -9.97
N ASP A 54 -2.06 -48.54 -9.79
CA ASP A 54 -2.63 -47.77 -10.89
C ASP A 54 -1.53 -47.04 -11.68
N LEU A 55 -0.45 -46.62 -11.02
CA LEU A 55 0.73 -46.10 -11.73
C LEU A 55 1.48 -47.21 -12.48
N LYS A 56 1.64 -48.39 -11.84
CA LYS A 56 2.29 -49.56 -12.47
C LYS A 56 1.53 -50.05 -13.70
N ALA A 57 0.19 -50.01 -13.68
CA ALA A 57 -0.64 -50.43 -14.80
C ALA A 57 -0.37 -49.64 -16.09
N LEU A 58 0.14 -48.41 -15.99
CA LEU A 58 0.53 -47.61 -17.16
C LEU A 58 1.78 -48.14 -17.89
N GLN A 59 2.49 -49.14 -17.36
CA GLN A 59 3.65 -49.75 -18.01
C GLN A 59 3.35 -50.26 -19.42
N VAL A 60 2.12 -50.69 -19.70
CA VAL A 60 1.72 -51.13 -21.05
C VAL A 60 1.79 -49.99 -22.08
N LEU A 61 1.81 -48.73 -21.63
CA LEU A 61 1.98 -47.51 -22.42
C LEU A 61 3.37 -46.87 -22.25
N GLN A 62 4.37 -47.63 -21.79
CA GLN A 62 5.69 -47.10 -21.44
C GLN A 62 6.39 -46.31 -22.57
N ASP A 63 6.10 -46.64 -23.82
CA ASP A 63 6.66 -45.96 -24.99
C ASP A 63 5.86 -44.70 -25.36
N GLN A 64 4.57 -44.62 -25.01
CA GLN A 64 3.67 -43.55 -25.45
C GLN A 64 3.48 -42.43 -24.42
N ILE A 65 3.66 -42.68 -23.13
CA ILE A 65 3.53 -41.64 -22.09
C ILE A 65 4.68 -40.63 -22.19
N VAL A 66 4.33 -39.40 -22.54
CA VAL A 66 5.27 -38.26 -22.70
C VAL A 66 5.06 -37.18 -21.64
N GLU A 67 3.85 -37.06 -21.10
CA GLU A 67 3.55 -36.17 -19.97
C GLU A 67 2.90 -36.95 -18.83
N LEU A 68 3.42 -36.80 -17.61
CA LEU A 68 2.88 -37.47 -16.42
C LEU A 68 2.70 -36.46 -15.29
N ASN A 69 1.45 -36.33 -14.82
CA ASN A 69 1.08 -35.46 -13.73
C ASN A 69 0.60 -36.28 -12.52
N LEU A 70 1.39 -36.20 -11.44
CA LEU A 70 1.15 -36.85 -10.16
C LEU A 70 1.08 -35.82 -9.02
N ASN A 71 0.85 -34.54 -9.34
CA ASN A 71 0.78 -33.46 -8.35
C ASN A 71 -0.20 -33.80 -7.22
N GLN A 72 0.23 -33.58 -5.97
CA GLN A 72 -0.49 -33.87 -4.73
C GLN A 72 -0.85 -35.35 -4.48
N MET A 73 -0.53 -36.26 -5.40
CA MET A 73 -0.79 -37.68 -5.18
C MET A 73 0.17 -38.22 -4.11
N PRO A 74 -0.24 -39.21 -3.30
CA PRO A 74 0.61 -39.78 -2.24
C PRO A 74 1.68 -40.73 -2.80
N VAL A 75 2.38 -40.30 -3.86
CA VAL A 75 3.52 -40.97 -4.48
C VAL A 75 4.69 -40.99 -3.51
N LYS A 76 5.33 -42.15 -3.38
CA LYS A 76 6.52 -42.38 -2.54
C LYS A 76 7.73 -42.72 -3.40
N ASP A 77 8.91 -42.73 -2.78
CA ASP A 77 10.17 -43.01 -3.48
C ASP A 77 10.18 -44.37 -4.19
N GLU A 78 9.47 -45.37 -3.67
CA GLU A 78 9.35 -46.71 -4.29
C GLU A 78 8.58 -46.68 -5.63
N ASP A 79 7.64 -45.76 -5.77
CA ASP A 79 6.81 -45.61 -6.97
C ASP A 79 7.61 -45.07 -8.16
N LEU A 80 8.73 -44.37 -7.90
CA LEU A 80 9.59 -43.81 -8.95
C LEU A 80 10.26 -44.88 -9.83
N SER A 81 10.33 -46.13 -9.36
CA SER A 81 10.73 -47.27 -10.18
C SER A 81 9.78 -47.51 -11.37
N SER A 82 8.48 -47.24 -11.18
CA SER A 82 7.46 -47.34 -12.24
C SER A 82 7.52 -46.14 -13.17
N VAL A 83 7.76 -44.94 -12.61
CA VAL A 83 7.95 -43.71 -13.41
C VAL A 83 9.18 -43.81 -14.31
N GLY A 84 10.25 -44.44 -13.84
CA GLY A 84 11.48 -44.64 -14.61
C GLY A 84 11.34 -45.50 -15.87
N LEU A 85 10.19 -46.16 -16.07
CA LEU A 85 9.91 -46.99 -17.26
C LEU A 85 9.50 -46.16 -18.49
N PHE A 86 8.99 -44.94 -18.30
CA PHE A 86 8.47 -44.07 -19.37
C PHE A 86 9.59 -43.38 -20.15
N LYS A 87 10.34 -44.11 -20.98
CA LYS A 87 11.60 -43.64 -21.59
C LYS A 87 11.48 -42.35 -22.42
N HIS A 88 10.29 -42.07 -22.95
CA HIS A 88 9.99 -40.89 -23.76
C HIS A 88 9.33 -39.75 -22.97
N LEU A 89 9.28 -39.85 -21.64
CA LEU A 89 8.73 -38.83 -20.77
C LEU A 89 9.50 -37.52 -20.93
N ARG A 90 8.78 -36.44 -21.25
CA ARG A 90 9.31 -35.07 -21.43
C ARG A 90 8.91 -34.14 -20.30
N LYS A 91 7.75 -34.35 -19.68
CA LYS A 91 7.28 -33.57 -18.53
C LYS A 91 6.81 -34.48 -17.41
N LEU A 92 7.35 -34.25 -16.22
CA LEU A 92 7.00 -34.98 -15.01
C LEU A 92 6.69 -34.00 -13.88
N ASN A 93 5.45 -34.04 -13.39
CA ASN A 93 5.03 -33.25 -12.25
C ASN A 93 4.85 -34.14 -11.01
N LEU A 94 5.76 -34.00 -10.05
CA LEU A 94 5.77 -34.67 -8.73
C LEU A 94 5.57 -33.66 -7.60
N ALA A 95 5.00 -32.48 -7.89
CA ALA A 95 4.83 -31.45 -6.86
C ALA A 95 3.96 -31.95 -5.70
N SER A 96 4.31 -31.55 -4.48
CA SER A 96 3.56 -31.87 -3.25
C SER A 96 3.29 -33.37 -3.03
N THR A 97 4.20 -34.22 -3.49
CA THR A 97 4.16 -35.68 -3.27
C THR A 97 4.97 -36.07 -2.03
N GLY A 98 4.90 -37.35 -1.63
CA GLY A 98 5.66 -37.91 -0.50
C GLY A 98 7.13 -38.23 -0.81
N ILE A 99 7.70 -37.70 -1.89
CA ILE A 99 9.09 -37.94 -2.29
C ILE A 99 10.07 -37.31 -1.30
N THR A 100 11.00 -38.12 -0.80
CA THR A 100 12.09 -37.70 0.10
C THR A 100 13.41 -37.49 -0.65
N GLY A 101 13.53 -38.10 -1.84
CA GLY A 101 14.71 -38.00 -2.71
C GLY A 101 15.48 -39.31 -2.84
N ALA A 102 15.25 -40.29 -1.96
CA ALA A 102 15.89 -41.60 -2.01
C ALA A 102 15.61 -42.34 -3.34
N GLY A 103 14.42 -42.15 -3.92
CA GLY A 103 13.98 -42.80 -5.14
C GLY A 103 14.32 -42.05 -6.42
N LEU A 104 14.83 -40.80 -6.35
CA LEU A 104 15.05 -39.95 -7.53
C LEU A 104 16.07 -40.53 -8.51
N THR A 105 17.00 -41.36 -8.03
CA THR A 105 17.97 -42.05 -8.90
C THR A 105 17.32 -43.01 -9.90
N ASN A 106 16.07 -43.45 -9.65
CA ASN A 106 15.30 -44.24 -10.62
C ASN A 106 14.90 -43.45 -11.87
N LEU A 107 14.96 -42.11 -11.83
CA LEU A 107 14.60 -41.24 -12.96
C LEU A 107 15.76 -41.01 -13.93
N LYS A 108 16.99 -41.47 -13.63
CA LYS A 108 18.19 -41.23 -14.46
C LYS A 108 18.11 -41.80 -15.89
N GLY A 109 17.18 -42.73 -16.13
CA GLY A 109 16.91 -43.35 -17.43
C GLY A 109 16.03 -42.50 -18.35
N LEU A 110 15.38 -41.45 -17.82
CA LEU A 110 14.48 -40.57 -18.56
C LEU A 110 15.27 -39.54 -19.37
N LYS A 111 16.00 -40.00 -20.40
CA LYS A 111 16.93 -39.17 -21.19
C LYS A 111 16.23 -38.07 -21.99
N ASP A 112 14.93 -38.22 -22.25
CA ASP A 112 14.09 -37.25 -22.97
C ASP A 112 13.42 -36.21 -22.04
N LEU A 113 13.58 -36.32 -20.71
CA LEU A 113 12.89 -35.44 -19.76
C LEU A 113 13.40 -34.00 -19.86
N GLN A 114 12.49 -33.07 -20.13
CA GLN A 114 12.77 -31.64 -20.33
C GLN A 114 12.34 -30.80 -19.13
N GLU A 115 11.27 -31.22 -18.45
CA GLU A 115 10.71 -30.54 -17.30
C GLU A 115 10.44 -31.50 -16.15
N LEU A 116 10.95 -31.15 -14.97
CA LEU A 116 10.73 -31.88 -13.73
C LEU A 116 10.27 -30.91 -12.65
N VAL A 117 9.12 -31.20 -12.04
CA VAL A 117 8.57 -30.41 -10.93
C VAL A 117 8.67 -31.22 -9.64
N LEU A 118 9.49 -30.76 -8.70
CA LEU A 118 9.69 -31.34 -7.36
C LEU A 118 9.28 -30.37 -6.25
N SER A 119 8.57 -29.28 -6.57
CA SER A 119 8.14 -28.28 -5.60
C SER A 119 7.31 -28.90 -4.48
N GLY A 120 7.52 -28.52 -3.22
CA GLY A 120 6.79 -29.04 -2.08
C GLY A 120 7.15 -30.47 -1.66
N THR A 121 8.28 -31.01 -2.12
CA THR A 121 8.80 -32.33 -1.70
C THR A 121 9.93 -32.18 -0.67
N ALA A 122 10.30 -33.26 0.01
CA ALA A 122 11.30 -33.25 1.09
C ALA A 122 12.75 -33.45 0.59
N ILE A 123 13.07 -32.93 -0.61
CA ILE A 123 14.38 -33.11 -1.24
C ILE A 123 15.45 -32.14 -0.69
N HIS A 124 16.70 -32.56 -0.77
CA HIS A 124 17.91 -31.79 -0.45
C HIS A 124 18.91 -31.80 -1.61
N ALA A 125 19.93 -30.94 -1.55
CA ALA A 125 20.94 -30.80 -2.62
C ALA A 125 21.67 -32.11 -2.94
N SER A 126 21.93 -32.94 -1.93
CA SER A 126 22.58 -34.25 -2.07
C SER A 126 21.79 -35.24 -2.94
N HIS A 127 20.46 -35.08 -3.05
CA HIS A 127 19.59 -35.97 -3.82
C HIS A 127 19.60 -35.66 -5.32
N LEU A 128 20.15 -34.51 -5.74
CA LEU A 128 20.11 -34.02 -7.13
C LEU A 128 21.34 -34.42 -7.96
N GLY A 129 22.10 -35.43 -7.52
CA GLY A 129 23.25 -35.95 -8.27
C GLY A 129 22.87 -36.59 -9.62
N PHE A 130 21.67 -37.16 -9.72
CA PHE A 130 21.19 -37.83 -10.94
C PHE A 130 20.95 -36.87 -12.12
N LEU A 131 20.89 -35.56 -11.89
CA LEU A 131 20.72 -34.56 -12.95
C LEU A 131 21.85 -34.59 -13.99
N ALA A 132 23.05 -35.05 -13.59
CA ALA A 132 24.17 -35.26 -14.51
C ALA A 132 23.86 -36.26 -15.64
N GLU A 133 22.89 -37.14 -15.41
CA GLU A 133 22.46 -38.19 -16.34
C GLU A 133 21.24 -37.76 -17.18
N MET A 134 20.79 -36.51 -17.11
CA MET A 134 19.56 -36.03 -17.75
C MET A 134 19.87 -34.96 -18.81
N PRO A 135 20.37 -35.35 -20.00
CA PRO A 135 20.91 -34.41 -20.97
C PRO A 135 19.85 -33.49 -21.61
N ALA A 136 18.57 -33.88 -21.60
CA ALA A 136 17.49 -33.08 -22.16
C ALA A 136 16.83 -32.13 -21.14
N LEU A 137 17.16 -32.22 -19.85
CA LEU A 137 16.47 -31.48 -18.80
C LEU A 137 16.81 -29.99 -18.89
N LYS A 138 15.78 -29.15 -18.97
CA LYS A 138 15.90 -27.70 -19.12
C LYS A 138 15.31 -26.94 -17.95
N HIS A 139 14.26 -27.47 -17.33
CA HIS A 139 13.55 -26.80 -16.25
C HIS A 139 13.38 -27.73 -15.06
N LEU A 140 13.83 -27.27 -13.89
CA LEU A 140 13.66 -27.95 -12.62
C LEU A 140 13.03 -26.99 -11.61
N TYR A 141 11.81 -27.30 -11.19
CA TYR A 141 11.06 -26.51 -10.22
C TYR A 141 11.18 -27.13 -8.83
N VAL A 142 11.65 -26.35 -7.87
CA VAL A 142 12.04 -26.81 -6.52
C VAL A 142 11.56 -25.85 -5.42
N TRP A 143 10.46 -25.14 -5.68
CA TRP A 143 9.89 -24.23 -4.70
C TRP A 143 9.39 -24.99 -3.47
N ASN A 144 9.53 -24.41 -2.28
CA ASN A 144 9.10 -25.04 -1.01
C ASN A 144 9.76 -26.42 -0.79
N THR A 145 11.07 -26.50 -0.99
CA THR A 145 11.91 -27.66 -0.65
C THR A 145 12.92 -27.24 0.40
N ALA A 146 13.76 -28.17 0.88
CA ALA A 146 14.78 -27.85 1.88
C ALA A 146 16.07 -27.22 1.29
N LEU A 147 16.10 -26.95 -0.02
CA LEU A 147 17.22 -26.27 -0.69
C LEU A 147 17.34 -24.82 -0.23
N GLN A 148 18.57 -24.44 0.13
CA GLN A 148 18.93 -23.06 0.47
C GLN A 148 19.51 -22.33 -0.74
N THR A 149 19.66 -21.00 -0.65
CA THR A 149 20.25 -20.18 -1.73
C THR A 149 21.65 -20.69 -2.13
N ALA A 150 22.49 -21.05 -1.16
CA ALA A 150 23.82 -21.60 -1.43
C ALA A 150 23.79 -22.93 -2.20
N ASP A 151 22.81 -23.80 -1.92
CA ASP A 151 22.64 -25.06 -2.65
C ASP A 151 22.29 -24.79 -4.12
N LEU A 152 21.37 -23.85 -4.35
CA LEU A 152 20.94 -23.47 -5.71
C LEU A 152 22.09 -22.85 -6.51
N ASP A 153 22.93 -22.04 -5.87
CA ASP A 153 24.10 -21.47 -6.52
C ASP A 153 25.10 -22.57 -6.94
N GLY A 154 25.37 -23.53 -6.06
CA GLY A 154 26.20 -24.69 -6.39
C GLY A 154 25.61 -25.55 -7.52
N LEU A 155 24.29 -25.77 -7.51
CA LEU A 155 23.58 -26.53 -8.55
C LEU A 155 23.60 -25.82 -9.90
N ARG A 156 23.41 -24.48 -9.94
CA ARG A 156 23.49 -23.67 -11.17
C ARG A 156 24.88 -23.71 -11.79
N GLN A 157 25.93 -23.68 -10.97
CA GLN A 157 27.32 -23.81 -11.44
C GLN A 157 27.59 -25.20 -12.01
N ARG A 158 27.08 -26.24 -11.34
CA ARG A 158 27.28 -27.65 -11.74
C ARG A 158 26.48 -28.03 -12.98
N TYR A 159 25.30 -27.46 -13.17
CA TYR A 159 24.36 -27.79 -14.25
C TYR A 159 23.86 -26.53 -14.99
N PRO A 160 24.74 -25.82 -15.73
CA PRO A 160 24.41 -24.53 -16.35
C PRO A 160 23.33 -24.61 -17.45
N GLY A 161 23.05 -25.80 -17.98
CA GLY A 161 21.98 -26.04 -18.96
C GLY A 161 20.58 -26.14 -18.33
N ILE A 162 20.47 -26.26 -17.01
CA ILE A 162 19.20 -26.41 -16.29
C ILE A 162 18.82 -25.07 -15.65
N GLN A 163 17.60 -24.61 -15.91
CA GLN A 163 16.99 -23.50 -15.20
C GLN A 163 16.33 -24.00 -13.92
N PHE A 164 16.86 -23.55 -12.77
CA PHE A 164 16.34 -23.84 -11.44
C PHE A 164 15.32 -22.77 -11.02
N HIS A 165 14.06 -23.18 -10.85
CA HIS A 165 12.96 -22.32 -10.41
C HIS A 165 12.65 -22.58 -8.93
N ALA A 166 13.09 -21.66 -8.06
CA ALA A 166 12.98 -21.81 -6.60
C ALA A 166 11.88 -20.95 -5.93
N GLY A 167 11.07 -20.26 -6.73
CA GLY A 167 10.04 -19.35 -6.24
C GLY A 167 10.58 -17.97 -5.83
N TYR A 168 9.71 -17.15 -5.24
CA TYR A 168 10.02 -15.79 -4.77
C TYR A 168 10.32 -15.81 -3.27
N THR A 169 11.50 -15.32 -2.87
CA THR A 169 11.96 -15.32 -1.46
C THR A 169 11.71 -13.99 -0.74
N GLY A 170 11.37 -12.92 -1.45
CA GLY A 170 11.15 -11.60 -0.86
C GLY A 170 12.43 -10.93 -0.30
N GLU A 171 13.60 -11.52 -0.50
CA GLU A 171 14.88 -10.94 -0.08
C GLU A 171 15.10 -9.57 -0.71
N GLY A 172 15.44 -8.58 0.12
CA GLY A 172 15.66 -7.19 -0.29
C GLY A 172 14.41 -6.32 -0.34
N VAL A 173 13.21 -6.86 -0.10
CA VAL A 173 11.99 -6.05 -0.03
C VAL A 173 11.78 -5.52 1.38
N VAL A 174 12.02 -4.21 1.56
CA VAL A 174 11.68 -3.48 2.77
C VAL A 174 10.22 -3.00 2.66
N ALA A 175 9.33 -3.57 3.45
CA ALA A 175 7.93 -3.19 3.45
C ALA A 175 7.72 -1.79 4.09
N LYS A 176 6.69 -1.08 3.65
CA LYS A 176 6.30 0.24 4.17
C LYS A 176 5.12 0.14 5.12
N LEU A 177 5.21 0.81 6.25
CA LEU A 177 4.13 0.88 7.23
C LEU A 177 2.94 1.71 6.73
N ASN A 178 1.74 1.32 7.15
CA ASN A 178 0.54 2.13 6.99
C ASN A 178 0.54 3.32 7.97
N ALA A 179 -0.06 4.44 7.55
CA ALA A 179 -0.17 5.62 8.40
C ALA A 179 -1.04 5.32 9.64
N PRO A 180 -0.73 5.88 10.82
CA PRO A 180 -1.56 5.71 12.01
C PRO A 180 -2.95 6.32 11.83
N ILE A 181 -3.96 5.74 12.46
CA ILE A 181 -5.34 6.23 12.47
C ILE A 181 -5.56 7.07 13.72
N ILE A 182 -6.11 8.27 13.55
CA ILE A 182 -6.55 9.14 14.65
C ILE A 182 -8.03 8.83 14.93
N GLU A 183 -8.32 8.02 15.96
CA GLU A 183 -9.66 7.43 16.17
C GLU A 183 -10.65 8.37 16.87
N SER A 184 -10.19 9.12 17.87
CA SER A 184 -11.06 9.89 18.76
C SER A 184 -10.64 11.36 18.88
N GLY A 185 -11.40 12.10 19.70
CA GLY A 185 -11.13 13.49 20.05
C GLY A 185 -12.01 14.47 19.27
N SER A 186 -12.73 15.31 20.00
CA SER A 186 -13.52 16.38 19.43
C SER A 186 -12.60 17.41 18.78
N GLN A 187 -12.83 17.73 17.51
CA GLN A 187 -12.00 18.69 16.78
C GLN A 187 -12.09 20.10 17.39
N VAL A 188 -13.21 20.43 18.04
CA VAL A 188 -13.40 21.63 18.86
C VAL A 188 -13.68 21.21 20.30
N PHE A 189 -13.01 21.81 21.28
CA PHE A 189 -13.14 21.44 22.70
C PHE A 189 -12.99 22.65 23.62
N ILE A 190 -13.58 22.63 24.82
CA ILE A 190 -13.54 23.80 25.74
C ILE A 190 -12.29 23.77 26.64
N GLN A 191 -12.07 22.67 27.36
CA GLN A 191 -10.94 22.54 28.29
C GLN A 191 -9.83 21.69 27.68
N GLN A 192 -10.17 20.44 27.35
CA GLN A 192 -9.26 19.46 26.77
C GLN A 192 -10.01 18.42 25.96
N THR A 193 -9.31 17.67 25.11
CA THR A 193 -9.80 16.48 24.45
C THR A 193 -8.77 15.35 24.53
N ARG A 194 -9.24 14.11 24.45
CA ARG A 194 -8.38 12.91 24.49
C ARG A 194 -8.42 12.20 23.15
N VAL A 195 -7.24 12.03 22.57
CA VAL A 195 -7.05 11.45 21.24
C VAL A 195 -6.40 10.08 21.37
N LYS A 196 -7.01 9.06 20.79
CA LYS A 196 -6.42 7.73 20.63
C LYS A 196 -5.84 7.56 19.23
N LEU A 197 -4.71 6.89 19.17
CA LEU A 197 -4.07 6.48 17.92
C LEU A 197 -4.17 4.97 17.76
N LYS A 198 -4.32 4.50 16.52
CA LYS A 198 -4.34 3.09 16.20
C LYS A 198 -3.42 2.77 15.03
N ASN A 199 -2.75 1.63 15.12
CA ASN A 199 -2.03 1.01 14.01
C ASN A 199 -2.24 -0.51 14.08
N PHE A 200 -2.26 -1.17 12.91
CA PHE A 200 -2.55 -2.60 12.81
C PHE A 200 -1.29 -3.47 12.80
N ILE A 201 -0.10 -2.87 12.75
CA ILE A 201 1.18 -3.58 12.72
C ILE A 201 1.66 -3.72 14.17
N ASN A 202 1.70 -4.95 14.67
CA ASN A 202 2.22 -5.25 15.99
C ASN A 202 3.71 -4.85 16.09
N GLY A 203 4.08 -4.22 17.21
CA GLY A 203 5.45 -3.76 17.48
C GLY A 203 5.81 -2.42 16.84
N ALA A 204 4.95 -1.83 16.00
CA ALA A 204 5.20 -0.49 15.46
C ALA A 204 5.08 0.59 16.54
N GLU A 205 6.10 1.43 16.67
CA GLU A 205 6.08 2.60 17.54
C GLU A 205 5.33 3.74 16.86
N LEU A 206 4.32 4.30 17.54
CA LEU A 206 3.60 5.48 17.08
C LEU A 206 4.19 6.72 17.75
N ARG A 207 4.71 7.63 16.94
CA ARG A 207 5.27 8.90 17.42
C ARG A 207 4.44 10.07 16.93
N TYR A 208 4.42 11.15 17.70
CA TYR A 208 3.60 12.31 17.38
C TYR A 208 4.20 13.63 17.83
N THR A 209 3.69 14.71 17.25
CA THR A 209 3.99 16.11 17.58
C THR A 209 2.69 16.90 17.67
N LEU A 210 2.69 17.97 18.47
CA LEU A 210 1.54 18.86 18.67
C LEU A 210 1.84 20.31 18.25
N ASP A 211 2.99 20.56 17.67
CA ASP A 211 3.42 21.87 17.18
C ASP A 211 3.38 21.97 15.65
N GLY A 212 2.88 20.93 14.97
CA GLY A 212 2.85 20.82 13.52
C GLY A 212 4.18 20.42 12.87
N SER A 213 5.25 20.20 13.62
CA SER A 213 6.50 19.64 13.07
C SER A 213 6.32 18.18 12.63
N GLN A 214 7.17 17.69 11.72
CA GLN A 214 7.09 16.29 11.29
C GLN A 214 7.62 15.37 12.40
N PRO A 215 6.89 14.31 12.80
CA PRO A 215 7.40 13.35 13.78
C PRO A 215 8.61 12.59 13.22
N ASP A 216 9.70 12.58 13.98
CA ASP A 216 10.87 11.73 13.74
C ASP A 216 10.82 10.47 14.63
N SER A 217 11.75 9.54 14.43
CA SER A 217 11.79 8.28 15.18
C SER A 217 12.46 8.38 16.56
N VAL A 218 13.01 9.54 16.94
CA VAL A 218 13.93 9.69 18.08
C VAL A 218 13.38 10.68 19.11
N ASN A 219 13.14 11.92 18.68
CA ASN A 219 12.79 13.07 19.51
C ASN A 219 11.27 13.27 19.62
N ALA A 220 10.49 12.82 18.64
CA ALA A 220 9.04 12.96 18.71
C ALA A 220 8.46 12.14 19.87
N LEU A 221 7.36 12.64 20.44
CA LEU A 221 6.71 12.04 21.60
C LEU A 221 6.20 10.63 21.25
N LEU A 222 6.48 9.67 22.12
CA LEU A 222 6.02 8.30 21.97
C LEU A 222 4.57 8.17 22.49
N TYR A 223 3.69 7.58 21.69
CA TYR A 223 2.35 7.22 22.13
C TYR A 223 2.37 5.91 22.92
N THR A 224 1.88 5.94 24.17
CA THR A 224 1.95 4.81 25.10
C THR A 224 0.73 3.88 25.05
N GLY A 225 -0.27 4.15 24.20
CA GLY A 225 -1.47 3.32 24.06
C GLY A 225 -2.71 3.81 24.81
N ASP A 226 -2.57 4.76 25.74
CA ASP A 226 -3.72 5.30 26.49
C ASP A 226 -4.49 6.35 25.69
N SER A 227 -4.03 7.61 25.75
CA SER A 227 -4.56 8.72 24.99
C SER A 227 -3.60 9.90 25.05
N ILE A 228 -3.57 10.70 23.99
CA ILE A 228 -2.91 12.00 23.97
C ILE A 228 -3.90 13.03 24.50
N THR A 229 -3.54 13.73 25.57
CA THR A 229 -4.32 14.88 26.07
C THR A 229 -3.93 16.12 25.28
N ILE A 230 -4.93 16.79 24.70
CA ILE A 230 -4.78 18.07 24.00
C ILE A 230 -5.60 19.11 24.75
N ASP A 231 -4.96 20.17 25.22
CA ASP A 231 -5.54 21.22 26.06
C ASP A 231 -5.39 22.64 25.48
N ARG A 232 -4.86 22.74 24.25
CA ARG A 232 -4.66 23.95 23.45
C ARG A 232 -4.88 23.65 21.97
N SER A 233 -5.15 24.66 21.17
CA SER A 233 -5.19 24.45 19.71
C SER A 233 -3.84 23.98 19.19
N CYS A 234 -3.88 22.99 18.29
CA CYS A 234 -2.68 22.39 17.71
C CYS A 234 -2.98 21.62 16.43
N GLU A 235 -1.92 21.32 15.69
CA GLU A 235 -1.93 20.27 14.67
C GLU A 235 -1.25 19.02 15.24
N LEU A 236 -2.03 17.97 15.48
CA LEU A 236 -1.49 16.65 15.80
C LEU A 236 -0.99 16.02 14.51
N LYS A 237 0.31 15.72 14.44
CA LYS A 237 0.91 14.88 13.39
C LYS A 237 1.41 13.59 14.00
N THR A 238 1.22 12.46 13.32
CA THR A 238 1.67 11.16 13.80
C THR A 238 2.19 10.26 12.68
N ARG A 239 3.21 9.45 13.00
CA ARG A 239 3.85 8.47 12.11
C ARG A 239 4.17 7.18 12.86
N ALA A 240 4.26 6.09 12.13
CA ALA A 240 4.63 4.77 12.63
C ALA A 240 6.06 4.42 12.23
N PHE A 241 6.79 3.80 13.14
CA PHE A 241 8.18 3.36 12.99
C PHE A 241 8.35 1.92 13.43
N LEU A 242 9.12 1.13 12.67
CA LEU A 242 9.46 -0.25 13.01
C LEU A 242 10.84 -0.55 12.40
N PRO A 243 11.83 -1.04 13.18
CA PRO A 243 13.14 -1.38 12.65
C PRO A 243 13.05 -2.37 11.48
N GLY A 244 13.81 -2.11 10.41
CA GLY A 244 13.78 -2.93 9.19
C GLY A 244 12.57 -2.66 8.27
N TRP A 245 11.78 -1.62 8.53
CA TRP A 245 10.65 -1.19 7.69
C TRP A 245 10.82 0.27 7.26
N ILE A 246 10.21 0.63 6.11
CA ILE A 246 10.04 2.04 5.73
C ILE A 246 8.94 2.63 6.61
N SER A 247 9.26 3.75 7.27
CA SER A 247 8.31 4.51 8.10
C SER A 247 7.05 4.90 7.31
N SER A 248 5.92 5.02 8.00
CA SER A 248 4.68 5.40 7.34
C SER A 248 4.66 6.87 6.89
N GLU A 249 3.68 7.18 6.04
CA GLU A 249 3.25 8.54 5.78
C GLU A 249 2.69 9.20 7.04
N THR A 250 2.71 10.53 7.07
CA THR A 250 2.16 11.30 8.19
C THR A 250 0.64 11.38 8.11
N SER A 251 -0.02 10.98 9.20
CA SER A 251 -1.42 11.33 9.45
C SER A 251 -1.49 12.60 10.29
N SER A 252 -2.43 13.49 9.98
CA SER A 252 -2.64 14.70 10.78
C SER A 252 -4.10 15.03 11.04
N ARG A 253 -4.34 15.77 12.13
CA ARG A 253 -5.63 16.39 12.45
C ARG A 253 -5.40 17.65 13.29
N SER A 254 -6.02 18.75 12.90
CA SER A 254 -6.03 19.99 13.69
C SER A 254 -7.12 19.92 14.76
N PHE A 255 -6.79 20.32 15.98
CA PHE A 255 -7.69 20.46 17.11
C PHE A 255 -7.73 21.91 17.55
N TYR A 256 -8.91 22.39 17.93
CA TYR A 256 -9.17 23.78 18.26
C TYR A 256 -9.77 23.89 19.66
N LYS A 257 -9.10 24.64 20.53
CA LYS A 257 -9.68 25.04 21.80
C LYS A 257 -10.69 26.15 21.56
N SER A 258 -11.86 26.03 22.16
CA SER A 258 -12.88 27.06 22.13
C SER A 258 -12.31 28.33 22.72
N GLY A 259 -12.22 29.36 21.89
CA GLY A 259 -11.62 30.63 22.21
C GLY A 259 -12.60 31.60 22.87
N VAL A 260 -12.12 32.82 23.08
CA VAL A 260 -12.94 33.96 23.45
C VAL A 260 -13.90 34.30 22.32
N ILE A 261 -15.18 34.29 22.62
CA ILE A 261 -16.22 34.65 21.66
C ILE A 261 -16.21 36.19 21.46
N PRO A 262 -16.09 36.68 20.22
CA PRO A 262 -16.19 38.10 19.90
C PRO A 262 -17.61 38.61 20.08
N ASP A 263 -17.77 39.88 20.43
CA ASP A 263 -19.07 40.53 20.54
C ASP A 263 -19.67 40.85 19.17
N SER A 264 -18.82 41.18 18.20
CA SER A 264 -19.21 41.35 16.79
C SER A 264 -18.03 41.11 15.85
N ILE A 265 -18.34 40.82 14.59
CA ILE A 265 -17.37 40.55 13.54
C ILE A 265 -17.75 41.38 12.31
N ALA A 266 -16.78 42.10 11.74
CA ALA A 266 -16.94 42.84 10.50
C ALA A 266 -15.96 42.34 9.44
N LEU A 267 -16.46 42.11 8.22
CA LEU A 267 -15.62 41.81 7.07
C LEU A 267 -15.28 43.12 6.35
N THR A 268 -14.00 43.36 6.08
CA THR A 268 -13.56 44.56 5.36
C THR A 268 -13.92 44.48 3.88
N PHE A 269 -13.91 43.28 3.31
CA PHE A 269 -14.35 42.99 1.95
C PHE A 269 -15.49 41.97 1.98
N PRO A 270 -16.50 42.08 1.10
CA PRO A 270 -17.51 41.04 1.01
C PRO A 270 -16.89 39.74 0.48
N PRO A 271 -17.34 38.56 0.97
CA PRO A 271 -16.94 37.29 0.38
C PRO A 271 -17.54 37.17 -1.02
N ASN A 272 -17.00 36.25 -1.82
CA ASN A 272 -17.61 35.94 -3.11
C ASN A 272 -19.08 35.51 -2.94
N PRO A 273 -20.04 35.99 -3.75
CA PRO A 273 -21.46 35.69 -3.59
C PRO A 273 -21.82 34.20 -3.56
N GLN A 274 -21.03 33.36 -4.26
CA GLN A 274 -21.20 31.92 -4.30
C GLN A 274 -20.71 31.23 -3.02
N TYR A 275 -19.70 31.79 -2.35
CA TYR A 275 -19.01 31.22 -1.20
C TYR A 275 -19.07 32.18 -0.01
N LYS A 276 -20.29 32.51 0.41
CA LYS A 276 -20.55 33.51 1.47
C LYS A 276 -20.92 32.92 2.83
N ALA A 277 -21.04 31.59 2.93
CA ALA A 277 -21.48 30.88 4.14
C ALA A 277 -22.69 31.58 4.81
N LEU A 278 -22.63 31.80 6.13
CA LEU A 278 -23.55 32.65 6.88
C LEU A 278 -22.96 34.05 7.16
N GLY A 279 -22.01 34.49 6.32
CA GLY A 279 -21.27 35.74 6.47
C GLY A 279 -20.37 35.74 7.71
N PRO A 280 -20.22 36.88 8.40
CA PRO A 280 -19.36 37.00 9.57
C PRO A 280 -19.67 35.99 10.70
N LYS A 281 -20.93 35.52 10.80
CA LYS A 281 -21.35 34.56 11.84
C LYS A 281 -20.66 33.20 11.71
N SER A 282 -20.26 32.80 10.51
CA SER A 282 -19.55 31.54 10.27
C SER A 282 -18.12 31.51 10.80
N LEU A 283 -17.61 32.63 11.33
CA LEU A 283 -16.27 32.73 11.89
C LEU A 283 -16.23 32.51 13.41
N ALA A 284 -17.38 32.34 14.06
CA ALA A 284 -17.49 32.13 15.51
C ALA A 284 -18.72 31.27 15.90
N ASP A 285 -19.11 30.31 15.06
CA ASP A 285 -20.27 29.42 15.29
C ASP A 285 -19.90 28.04 15.88
N GLN A 286 -18.62 27.84 16.21
CA GLN A 286 -18.01 26.60 16.69
C GLN A 286 -18.10 25.42 15.73
N LYS A 287 -18.39 25.66 14.44
CA LYS A 287 -18.48 24.61 13.42
C LYS A 287 -17.32 24.73 12.44
N VAL A 288 -16.41 23.76 12.55
CA VAL A 288 -15.35 23.60 11.55
C VAL A 288 -15.94 23.10 10.23
N GLY A 289 -15.48 23.68 9.13
CA GLY A 289 -15.75 23.32 7.76
C GLY A 289 -15.47 21.85 7.47
N ASP A 290 -16.10 21.35 6.42
CA ASP A 290 -15.87 20.01 5.87
C ASP A 290 -14.96 20.08 4.64
N THR A 291 -14.55 18.92 4.13
CA THR A 291 -13.69 18.82 2.94
C THR A 291 -14.46 19.06 1.63
N ASP A 292 -15.69 19.56 1.68
CA ASP A 292 -16.43 19.99 0.49
C ASP A 292 -16.59 21.52 0.53
N PHE A 293 -15.76 22.22 -0.24
CA PHE A 293 -15.78 23.69 -0.30
C PHE A 293 -17.10 24.27 -0.86
N ARG A 294 -17.98 23.43 -1.43
CA ARG A 294 -19.28 23.84 -1.96
C ARG A 294 -20.35 23.89 -0.87
N THR A 295 -20.04 23.43 0.34
CA THR A 295 -20.96 23.57 1.47
C THR A 295 -21.06 25.02 1.93
N ASN A 296 -22.15 25.34 2.61
CA ASN A 296 -22.41 26.71 3.09
C ASN A 296 -21.60 27.07 4.36
N LYS A 297 -20.37 26.56 4.49
CA LYS A 297 -19.50 26.73 5.67
C LYS A 297 -18.29 27.61 5.43
N TRP A 298 -17.91 27.81 4.17
CA TRP A 298 -16.67 28.49 3.82
C TRP A 298 -16.91 29.90 3.29
N LEU A 299 -16.11 30.85 3.76
CA LEU A 299 -16.00 32.18 3.17
C LEU A 299 -14.87 32.17 2.13
N GLY A 300 -15.23 32.35 0.86
CA GLY A 300 -14.29 32.31 -0.28
C GLY A 300 -13.89 33.70 -0.78
N TYR A 301 -12.59 33.90 -0.98
CA TYR A 301 -11.99 35.15 -1.47
C TYR A 301 -10.98 34.85 -2.57
N LYS A 302 -10.98 35.64 -3.65
CA LYS A 302 -10.08 35.46 -4.81
C LYS A 302 -9.48 36.78 -5.28
N GLU A 303 -10.32 37.80 -5.47
CA GLU A 303 -9.92 39.11 -5.99
C GLU A 303 -9.41 40.04 -4.89
N THR A 304 -9.99 39.94 -3.69
CA THR A 304 -9.62 40.70 -2.49
C THR A 304 -9.08 39.76 -1.42
N PRO A 305 -8.29 40.25 -0.45
CA PRO A 305 -7.92 39.44 0.70
C PRO A 305 -9.13 39.15 1.58
N PHE A 306 -9.09 38.02 2.29
CA PHE A 306 -9.93 37.85 3.46
C PHE A 306 -9.41 38.80 4.54
N GLU A 307 -10.29 39.65 5.06
CA GLU A 307 -10.03 40.52 6.20
C GLU A 307 -11.26 40.56 7.12
N ALA A 308 -11.11 40.02 8.33
CA ALA A 308 -12.15 40.01 9.35
C ALA A 308 -11.65 40.67 10.62
N VAL A 309 -12.41 41.64 11.14
CA VAL A 309 -12.16 42.34 12.40
C VAL A 309 -13.14 41.83 13.45
N PHE A 310 -12.59 41.36 14.56
CA PHE A 310 -13.26 40.84 15.73
C PHE A 310 -13.23 41.91 16.82
N TYR A 311 -14.40 42.30 17.30
CA TYR A 311 -14.55 43.33 18.34
C TYR A 311 -14.90 42.69 19.67
N PHE A 312 -14.27 43.20 20.72
CA PHE A 312 -14.53 42.85 22.10
C PHE A 312 -14.92 44.11 22.89
N HIS A 313 -16.09 44.12 23.53
CA HIS A 313 -16.55 45.22 24.37
C HIS A 313 -15.56 45.49 25.52
N GLN A 314 -15.06 44.42 26.14
CA GLN A 314 -14.04 44.46 27.17
C GLN A 314 -12.70 43.93 26.64
N PRO A 315 -11.55 44.52 27.04
CA PRO A 315 -10.25 44.03 26.62
C PRO A 315 -10.06 42.55 26.97
N LYS A 316 -9.57 41.78 26.01
CA LYS A 316 -9.27 40.35 26.15
C LYS A 316 -7.78 40.14 26.05
N ALA A 317 -7.20 39.39 26.99
CA ALA A 317 -5.83 38.92 26.88
C ALA A 317 -5.82 37.72 25.94
N LEU A 318 -5.15 37.85 24.80
CA LEU A 318 -5.03 36.83 23.77
C LEU A 318 -3.56 36.59 23.46
N HIS A 319 -3.22 35.37 23.07
CA HIS A 319 -1.88 34.91 22.73
C HIS A 319 -1.86 34.05 21.44
N ALA A 320 -3.01 33.62 20.93
CA ALA A 320 -3.07 32.90 19.67
C ALA A 320 -4.37 33.13 18.90
N VAL A 321 -4.30 32.90 17.59
CA VAL A 321 -5.47 32.77 16.73
C VAL A 321 -5.33 31.49 15.93
N SER A 322 -6.31 30.61 16.05
CA SER A 322 -6.36 29.33 15.36
C SER A 322 -7.56 29.27 14.41
N PHE A 323 -7.39 28.70 13.23
CA PHE A 323 -8.45 28.59 12.22
C PHE A 323 -8.09 27.51 11.21
N SER A 324 -9.04 27.15 10.34
CA SER A 324 -8.78 26.24 9.24
C SER A 324 -9.00 26.88 7.88
N THR A 325 -8.35 26.31 6.87
CA THR A 325 -8.58 26.65 5.48
C THR A 325 -8.87 25.38 4.70
N MET A 326 -9.70 25.51 3.68
CA MET A 326 -9.89 24.46 2.69
C MET A 326 -8.81 24.58 1.62
N ILE A 327 -8.21 23.47 1.23
CA ILE A 327 -7.22 23.39 0.16
C ILE A 327 -7.70 22.38 -0.89
N ASP A 328 -7.78 22.83 -2.13
CA ASP A 328 -8.07 22.00 -3.29
C ASP A 328 -7.36 22.61 -4.49
N ILE A 329 -6.16 22.11 -4.76
CA ILE A 329 -5.28 22.73 -5.74
C ILE A 329 -5.90 22.67 -7.14
N GLY A 330 -6.51 21.54 -7.51
CA GLY A 330 -7.19 21.39 -8.80
C GLY A 330 -8.35 22.38 -9.00
N SER A 331 -9.00 22.79 -7.91
CA SER A 331 -10.06 23.81 -7.88
C SER A 331 -9.54 25.23 -7.61
N TYR A 332 -8.22 25.44 -7.73
CA TYR A 332 -7.54 26.73 -7.58
C TYR A 332 -7.58 27.25 -6.13
N ILE A 333 -7.94 26.41 -5.15
CA ILE A 333 -7.97 26.78 -3.73
C ILE A 333 -6.62 26.49 -3.12
N MET A 334 -5.85 27.55 -2.87
CA MET A 334 -4.44 27.49 -2.52
C MET A 334 -4.22 27.89 -1.05
N PRO A 335 -3.13 27.44 -0.42
CA PRO A 335 -2.69 28.05 0.83
C PRO A 335 -2.48 29.55 0.63
N ALA A 336 -2.95 30.37 1.58
CA ALA A 336 -2.74 31.81 1.51
C ALA A 336 -1.24 32.13 1.36
N THR A 337 -0.89 33.13 0.57
CA THR A 337 0.52 33.57 0.41
C THR A 337 1.06 34.22 1.69
N GLU A 338 0.16 34.73 2.51
CA GLU A 338 0.46 35.39 3.76
C GLU A 338 -0.76 35.34 4.68
N LEU A 339 -0.52 35.00 5.94
CA LEU A 339 -1.48 35.07 7.04
C LEU A 339 -0.97 36.06 8.07
N GLN A 340 -1.84 36.96 8.54
CA GLN A 340 -1.50 37.94 9.56
C GLN A 340 -2.54 38.02 10.65
N VAL A 341 -2.09 38.13 11.89
CA VAL A 341 -2.90 38.57 13.03
C VAL A 341 -2.42 39.96 13.43
N VAL A 342 -3.35 40.90 13.45
CA VAL A 342 -3.13 42.30 13.82
C VAL A 342 -4.08 42.62 14.97
N GLY A 343 -3.67 43.40 15.98
CA GLY A 343 -4.52 43.66 17.13
C GLY A 343 -4.21 44.96 17.85
N GLY A 344 -5.15 45.40 18.68
CA GLY A 344 -5.00 46.64 19.45
C GLY A 344 -6.24 47.00 20.25
N MET A 345 -6.19 48.15 20.91
CA MET A 345 -7.32 48.70 21.67
C MET A 345 -8.28 49.53 20.82
N ASP A 346 -7.83 49.96 19.63
CA ASP A 346 -8.57 50.80 18.69
C ASP A 346 -8.43 50.22 17.28
N ALA A 347 -9.55 49.98 16.60
CA ALA A 347 -9.61 49.43 15.26
C ALA A 347 -8.90 50.29 14.20
N ARG A 348 -8.69 51.59 14.48
CA ARG A 348 -7.95 52.50 13.59
C ARG A 348 -6.44 52.41 13.77
N ASN A 349 -5.98 51.87 14.88
CA ASN A 349 -4.58 51.85 15.30
C ASN A 349 -4.15 50.43 15.74
N LEU A 350 -4.19 49.49 14.79
CA LEU A 350 -3.82 48.09 15.04
C LEU A 350 -2.33 47.84 14.77
N GLN A 351 -1.72 46.98 15.58
CA GLN A 351 -0.32 46.56 15.48
C GLN A 351 -0.21 45.10 15.02
N LEU A 352 0.78 44.80 14.19
CA LEU A 352 1.02 43.42 13.73
C LEU A 352 1.48 42.56 14.92
N LEU A 353 0.71 41.51 15.24
CA LEU A 353 1.03 40.57 16.32
C LEU A 353 1.79 39.35 15.79
N LYS A 354 1.33 38.80 14.65
CA LYS A 354 1.97 37.64 14.01
C LYS A 354 1.79 37.68 12.50
N LYS A 355 2.79 37.19 11.78
CA LYS A 355 2.74 36.95 10.34
C LYS A 355 3.45 35.65 10.00
N ILE A 356 2.82 34.85 9.15
CA ILE A 356 3.42 33.62 8.60
C ILE A 356 3.18 33.55 7.09
N ARG A 357 4.00 32.74 6.42
CA ARG A 357 3.86 32.41 5.00
C ARG A 357 3.67 30.90 4.86
N PRO A 358 2.44 30.42 4.68
CA PRO A 358 2.17 29.01 4.40
C PRO A 358 2.99 28.50 3.21
N GLU A 359 3.50 27.29 3.34
CA GLU A 359 4.20 26.61 2.24
C GLU A 359 3.26 26.45 1.04
N GLN A 360 3.76 26.82 -0.14
CA GLN A 360 3.02 26.70 -1.38
C GLN A 360 3.30 25.34 -2.03
N PRO A 361 2.28 24.67 -2.60
CA PRO A 361 2.48 23.38 -3.26
C PRO A 361 3.43 23.51 -4.46
N GLN A 362 4.14 22.43 -4.77
CA GLN A 362 5.04 22.35 -5.94
C GLN A 362 4.50 21.49 -7.08
N LYS A 363 3.36 20.82 -6.87
CA LYS A 363 2.68 19.97 -7.83
C LYS A 363 1.20 19.84 -7.45
N LEU A 364 0.40 19.29 -8.35
CA LEU A 364 -0.97 18.88 -8.02
C LEU A 364 -0.94 17.85 -6.88
N GLY A 365 -1.75 18.08 -5.86
CA GLY A 365 -1.89 17.22 -4.69
C GLY A 365 -3.21 16.44 -4.69
N MET A 366 -3.51 15.78 -3.57
CA MET A 366 -4.81 15.16 -3.34
C MET A 366 -5.93 16.23 -3.38
N PRO A 367 -7.11 15.90 -3.91
CA PRO A 367 -8.24 16.83 -3.91
C PRO A 367 -8.74 17.06 -2.48
N GLY A 368 -9.16 18.28 -2.19
CA GLY A 368 -9.89 18.69 -0.99
C GLY A 368 -9.39 18.16 0.37
N TYR A 369 -8.57 18.95 1.06
CA TYR A 369 -8.22 18.71 2.47
C TYR A 369 -8.30 19.99 3.31
N LYS A 370 -8.44 19.82 4.63
CA LYS A 370 -8.43 20.93 5.57
C LYS A 370 -7.02 21.13 6.11
N GLN A 371 -6.58 22.39 6.16
CA GLN A 371 -5.32 22.77 6.75
C GLN A 371 -5.58 23.74 7.90
N GLY A 372 -5.23 23.34 9.12
CA GLY A 372 -5.29 24.22 10.29
C GLY A 372 -4.05 25.09 10.41
N TYR A 373 -4.24 26.30 10.95
CA TYR A 373 -3.17 27.21 11.32
C TYR A 373 -3.38 27.68 12.75
N THR A 374 -2.28 27.83 13.49
CA THR A 374 -2.25 28.51 14.79
C THR A 374 -1.16 29.57 14.74
N LEU A 375 -1.57 30.84 14.80
CA LEU A 375 -0.66 31.98 14.83
C LEU A 375 -0.49 32.42 16.28
N ALA A 376 0.53 31.85 16.95
CA ALA A 376 0.90 32.23 18.32
C ALA A 376 1.76 33.50 18.36
N PHE A 377 1.47 34.38 19.32
CA PHE A 377 2.15 35.64 19.62
C PHE A 377 2.26 35.85 21.13
N SER A 378 3.13 36.77 21.56
CA SER A 378 3.21 37.14 22.98
C SER A 378 1.87 37.69 23.46
N GLU A 379 1.42 37.32 24.65
CA GLU A 379 0.12 37.74 25.18
C GLU A 379 -0.08 39.26 25.07
N GLN A 380 -1.21 39.69 24.52
CA GLN A 380 -1.61 41.09 24.36
C GLN A 380 -3.06 41.28 24.79
N LYS A 381 -3.34 42.40 25.47
CA LYS A 381 -4.71 42.85 25.72
C LYS A 381 -5.23 43.61 24.49
N VAL A 382 -6.32 43.13 23.90
CA VAL A 382 -6.92 43.72 22.70
C VAL A 382 -8.44 43.94 22.87
N LYS A 383 -8.96 44.99 22.24
CA LYS A 383 -10.40 45.18 21.98
C LYS A 383 -10.76 44.90 20.52
N CYS A 384 -9.76 44.90 19.65
CA CYS A 384 -9.91 44.64 18.23
C CYS A 384 -8.80 43.69 17.78
N LEU A 385 -9.19 42.63 17.09
CA LEU A 385 -8.29 41.66 16.48
C LEU A 385 -8.67 41.56 15.01
N LYS A 386 -7.70 41.57 14.09
CA LYS A 386 -7.91 41.42 12.66
C LYS A 386 -7.12 40.23 12.14
N LEU A 387 -7.81 39.30 11.48
CA LEU A 387 -7.18 38.24 10.71
C LEU A 387 -7.15 38.63 9.23
N VAL A 388 -5.99 38.52 8.60
CA VAL A 388 -5.78 38.77 7.18
C VAL A 388 -5.25 37.50 6.52
N ALA A 389 -5.86 37.09 5.41
CA ALA A 389 -5.32 36.04 4.55
C ALA A 389 -5.29 36.50 3.10
N LYS A 390 -4.09 36.48 2.50
CA LYS A 390 -3.87 36.96 1.13
C LYS A 390 -3.93 35.79 0.13
N PRO A 391 -4.85 35.83 -0.84
CA PRO A 391 -4.90 34.83 -1.90
C PRO A 391 -3.65 34.84 -2.77
N VAL A 392 -3.47 33.75 -3.53
CA VAL A 392 -2.45 33.67 -4.55
C VAL A 392 -2.88 34.54 -5.73
N SER A 393 -2.13 35.60 -6.03
CA SER A 393 -2.46 36.53 -7.12
C SER A 393 -2.04 36.03 -8.51
N LYS A 394 -1.17 35.02 -8.58
CA LYS A 394 -0.78 34.33 -9.81
C LYS A 394 -0.45 32.88 -9.51
N LEU A 395 -1.24 31.95 -10.03
CA LEU A 395 -0.96 30.53 -9.89
C LEU A 395 0.37 30.16 -10.57
N PRO A 396 1.14 29.22 -9.98
CA PRO A 396 2.49 28.89 -10.42
C PRO A 396 2.50 28.22 -11.80
N ALA A 397 3.65 28.24 -12.47
CA ALA A 397 3.80 27.78 -13.84
C ALA A 397 3.43 26.29 -14.07
N TRP A 398 3.58 25.46 -13.04
CA TRP A 398 3.22 24.03 -13.10
C TRP A 398 1.71 23.78 -12.99
N HIS A 399 0.94 24.77 -12.53
CA HIS A 399 -0.50 24.63 -12.33
C HIS A 399 -1.24 24.73 -13.67
N PRO A 400 -2.30 23.93 -13.92
CA PRO A 400 -3.09 24.01 -15.16
C PRO A 400 -3.64 25.43 -15.45
N GLY A 401 -4.09 26.13 -14.40
CA GLY A 401 -4.53 27.52 -14.44
C GLY A 401 -3.42 28.56 -14.25
N LYS A 402 -2.22 28.33 -14.78
CA LYS A 402 -1.06 29.22 -14.54
C LYS A 402 -1.41 30.69 -14.81
N GLY A 403 -0.97 31.58 -13.93
CA GLY A 403 -1.21 33.02 -14.04
C GLY A 403 -2.60 33.49 -13.59
N ASP A 404 -3.58 32.60 -13.43
CA ASP A 404 -4.89 32.94 -12.87
C ASP A 404 -4.80 33.23 -11.36
N LEU A 405 -5.86 33.83 -10.80
CA LEU A 405 -6.00 34.02 -9.36
C LEU A 405 -6.35 32.70 -8.65
N GLY A 406 -5.77 32.48 -7.48
CA GLY A 406 -6.14 31.40 -6.56
C GLY A 406 -7.12 31.88 -5.48
N TRP A 407 -7.93 30.96 -4.99
CA TRP A 407 -8.85 31.19 -3.89
C TRP A 407 -8.18 30.99 -2.53
N VAL A 408 -8.69 31.69 -1.52
CA VAL A 408 -8.55 31.35 -0.10
C VAL A 408 -9.93 31.12 0.47
N PHE A 409 -10.08 30.01 1.18
CA PHE A 409 -11.31 29.61 1.86
C PHE A 409 -11.01 29.53 3.34
N ILE A 410 -11.78 30.27 4.15
CA ILE A 410 -11.62 30.33 5.60
C ILE A 410 -12.97 30.06 6.25
N ASP A 411 -12.93 29.33 7.35
CA ASP A 411 -14.04 29.08 8.25
C ASP A 411 -13.69 29.56 9.68
N GLU A 412 -14.43 29.06 10.66
CA GLU A 412 -14.31 29.26 12.11
C GLU A 412 -12.93 29.72 12.62
N ILE A 413 -12.95 30.79 13.43
CA ILE A 413 -11.76 31.40 14.02
C ILE A 413 -11.84 31.34 15.55
N PHE A 414 -10.81 30.76 16.14
CA PHE A 414 -10.65 30.59 17.58
C PHE A 414 -9.59 31.58 18.08
N ALA A 415 -9.99 32.55 18.90
CA ALA A 415 -9.10 33.49 19.55
C ALA A 415 -8.80 33.03 20.98
N GLU A 416 -7.54 32.70 21.29
CA GLU A 416 -7.12 32.13 22.57
C GLU A 416 -6.22 33.06 23.38
#